data_AF-A0A2G9TBX3-F1
#
_entry.id   AF-A0A2G9TBX3-F1
#
_cell.length_a   1.000
_cell.length_b   1.000
_cell.length_c   1.000
_cell.angle_alpha   90.00
_cell.angle_beta   90.00
_cell.angle_gamma   90.00
#
_symmetry.space_group_name_H-M   'P 1'
#
loop_
_entity.id
_entity.type
_entity.pdbx_description
1 polymer ?
#
loop_
_entity_poly.entity_id
_entity_poly.type
_entity_poly.pdbx_seq_one_letter_code
_entity_poly.pdbx_strand_id
1 'polypeptide(L)'
;FWDAYNTAVHANPSLSPVLKFYHLRSLLKGDAQAIVQGYDITAENYKYAVRTLRETYYRPQLIRTQLSKTLQYLEPAGASASEQRTTLAQIKSLWLQLRKLGDSEDNIYVMRFIRQKFPQRTLEHLGSLETADPTPWKVPQLLDGLDRAIRIVGRRQWARTVDDSGQGQSTKMGTWHQRRLPTSVVKFRSSRCCHYVAVTVEELRWRWIRLSVQFEVDVRWIVEDYDASNTTMISF
;
A
#
# COMPACT_ATOMS: atom_id res chain seq x y z
N PHE A 1 14.98 -1.03 -1.11
CA PHE A 1 15.83 -2.12 -1.68
C PHE A 1 16.37 -3.05 -0.60
N TRP A 2 16.89 -2.50 0.50
CA TRP A 2 17.61 -3.25 1.53
C TRP A 2 16.82 -4.43 2.12
N ASP A 3 15.53 -4.25 2.44
CA ASP A 3 14.72 -5.32 3.07
C ASP A 3 14.64 -6.60 2.21
N ALA A 4 14.53 -6.46 0.89
CA ALA A 4 14.50 -7.59 -0.04
C ALA A 4 15.86 -8.28 -0.15
N TYR A 5 16.93 -7.50 -0.33
CA TYR A 5 18.29 -8.01 -0.36
C TYR A 5 18.68 -8.70 0.96
N ASN A 6 18.25 -8.11 2.08
CA ASN A 6 18.51 -8.63 3.40
C ASN A 6 17.91 -10.03 3.57
N THR A 7 16.64 -10.17 3.19
CA THR A 7 15.89 -11.42 3.31
C THR A 7 16.43 -12.51 2.38
N ALA A 8 16.75 -12.17 1.12
CA ALA A 8 17.17 -13.15 0.13
C ALA A 8 18.65 -13.54 0.24
N VAL A 9 19.52 -12.59 0.59
CA VAL A 9 20.99 -12.73 0.47
C VAL A 9 21.70 -12.48 1.79
N HIS A 10 21.52 -11.32 2.43
CA HIS A 10 22.31 -10.96 3.62
C HIS A 10 22.09 -11.92 4.79
N ALA A 11 20.83 -12.20 5.12
CA ALA A 11 20.42 -13.06 6.23
C ALA A 11 20.55 -14.55 5.92
N ASN A 12 20.82 -14.93 4.66
CA ASN A 12 20.97 -16.32 4.28
C ASN A 12 22.33 -16.87 4.78
N PRO A 13 22.37 -17.84 5.71
CA PRO A 13 23.62 -18.40 6.23
C PRO A 13 24.34 -19.30 5.22
N SER A 14 23.67 -19.79 4.18
CA SER A 14 24.27 -20.70 3.18
C SER A 14 25.20 -20.00 2.20
N LEU A 15 25.16 -18.66 2.13
CA LEU A 15 25.98 -17.87 1.22
C LEU A 15 27.22 -17.34 1.94
N SER A 16 28.39 -17.48 1.31
CA SER A 16 29.62 -16.90 1.85
C SER A 16 29.58 -15.37 1.78
N PRO A 17 30.22 -14.64 2.71
CA PRO A 17 30.28 -13.17 2.66
C PRO A 17 30.87 -12.63 1.36
N VAL A 18 31.81 -13.35 0.74
CA VAL A 18 32.40 -13.00 -0.56
C VAL A 18 31.35 -13.06 -1.67
N LEU A 19 30.56 -14.14 -1.73
CA LEU A 19 29.47 -14.26 -2.71
C LEU A 19 28.39 -13.19 -2.48
N LYS A 20 28.03 -12.94 -1.22
CA LYS A 20 27.12 -11.84 -0.87
C LYS A 20 27.67 -10.51 -1.38
N PHE A 21 28.97 -10.24 -1.23
CA PHE A 21 29.54 -8.99 -1.69
C PHE A 21 29.55 -8.88 -3.22
N TYR A 22 29.92 -9.95 -3.92
CA TYR A 22 29.85 -9.99 -5.37
C TYR A 22 28.43 -9.68 -5.87
N HIS A 23 27.42 -10.34 -5.29
CA HIS A 23 26.02 -10.09 -5.62
C HIS A 23 25.59 -8.66 -5.29
N LEU A 24 25.92 -8.14 -4.10
CA LEU A 24 25.62 -6.76 -3.74
C LEU A 24 26.18 -5.80 -4.80
N ARG A 25 27.46 -5.92 -5.15
CA ARG A 25 28.12 -5.04 -6.12
C ARG A 25 27.46 -5.10 -7.51
N SER A 26 26.98 -6.28 -7.93
CA SER A 26 26.29 -6.44 -9.21
C SER A 26 24.91 -5.76 -9.28
N LEU A 27 24.28 -5.53 -8.13
CA LEU A 27 22.96 -4.89 -8.04
C LEU A 27 23.04 -3.37 -7.88
N LEU A 28 24.21 -2.85 -7.48
CA LEU A 28 24.43 -1.42 -7.30
C LEU A 28 24.73 -0.75 -8.64
N LYS A 29 24.29 0.50 -8.77
CA LYS A 29 24.50 1.35 -9.96
C LYS A 29 24.86 2.78 -9.51
N GLY A 30 25.50 3.54 -10.40
CA GLY A 30 25.83 4.95 -10.17
C GLY A 30 26.67 5.17 -8.91
N ASP A 31 26.33 6.20 -8.14
CA ASP A 31 27.07 6.61 -6.92
C ASP A 31 27.22 5.47 -5.90
N ALA A 32 26.19 4.65 -5.73
CA ALA A 32 26.23 3.54 -4.78
C ALA A 32 27.24 2.46 -5.20
N GLN A 33 27.40 2.26 -6.51
CA GLN A 33 28.44 1.37 -7.05
C GLN A 33 29.83 1.99 -6.88
N ALA A 34 29.98 3.30 -7.12
CA ALA A 34 31.25 4.00 -6.94
C ALA A 34 31.77 3.90 -5.50
N ILE A 35 30.87 3.98 -4.50
CA ILE A 35 31.20 3.79 -3.08
C ILE A 35 31.84 2.42 -2.83
N VAL A 36 31.32 1.36 -3.45
CA VAL A 36 31.83 -0.01 -3.24
C VAL A 36 32.95 -0.43 -4.18
N GLN A 37 33.22 0.34 -5.24
CA GLN A 37 34.18 -0.01 -6.28
C GLN A 37 35.62 -0.04 -5.76
N GLY A 38 35.95 0.80 -4.77
CA GLY A 38 37.28 0.86 -4.16
C GLY A 38 37.58 -0.28 -3.17
N TYR A 39 36.62 -1.16 -2.88
CA TYR A 39 36.81 -2.29 -1.97
C TYR A 39 37.09 -3.57 -2.75
N ASP A 40 38.12 -4.30 -2.35
CA ASP A 40 38.36 -5.67 -2.83
C ASP A 40 37.24 -6.60 -2.35
N ILE A 41 36.86 -7.57 -3.20
CA ILE A 41 35.78 -8.52 -2.89
C ILE A 41 36.26 -9.55 -1.85
N THR A 42 36.27 -9.15 -0.58
CA THR A 42 36.66 -9.98 0.56
C THR A 42 35.54 -10.05 1.60
N ALA A 43 35.61 -11.05 2.48
CA ALA A 43 34.60 -11.25 3.53
C ALA A 43 34.58 -10.12 4.56
N GLU A 44 35.74 -9.53 4.84
CA GLU A 44 35.90 -8.39 5.74
C GLU A 44 35.33 -7.12 5.12
N ASN A 45 35.71 -6.82 3.87
CA ASN A 45 35.24 -5.64 3.14
C ASN A 45 33.73 -5.66 2.89
N TYR A 46 33.09 -6.83 2.80
CA TYR A 46 31.63 -6.92 2.70
C TYR A 46 30.92 -6.20 3.86
N LYS A 47 31.39 -6.40 5.10
CA LYS A 47 30.79 -5.78 6.29
C LYS A 47 30.95 -4.26 6.25
N TYR A 48 32.13 -3.80 5.84
CA TYR A 48 32.40 -2.36 5.67
C TYR A 48 31.54 -1.76 4.56
N ALA A 49 31.47 -2.39 3.38
CA ALA A 49 30.66 -1.92 2.26
C ALA A 49 29.17 -1.79 2.63
N VAL A 50 28.59 -2.80 3.29
CA VAL A 50 27.20 -2.75 3.78
C VAL A 50 27.02 -1.61 4.78
N ARG A 51 27.95 -1.46 5.73
CA ARG A 51 27.90 -0.40 6.73
C ARG A 51 27.93 0.99 6.07
N THR A 52 28.91 1.24 5.20
CA THR A 52 29.07 2.51 4.48
C THR A 52 27.83 2.87 3.67
N LEU A 53 27.26 1.90 2.94
CA LEU A 53 26.03 2.11 2.17
C LEU A 53 24.85 2.47 3.07
N ARG A 54 24.68 1.77 4.19
CA ARG A 54 23.61 2.07 5.15
C ARG A 54 23.81 3.45 5.78
N GLU A 55 25.01 3.79 6.23
CA GLU A 55 25.28 5.11 6.81
C GLU A 55 25.07 6.25 5.80
N THR A 56 25.36 6.01 4.52
CA THR A 56 25.25 7.03 3.46
C THR A 56 23.80 7.26 3.05
N TYR A 57 23.04 6.19 2.82
CA TYR A 57 21.71 6.26 2.20
C TYR A 57 20.55 6.07 3.18
N TYR A 58 20.72 5.33 4.27
CA TYR A 58 19.64 5.14 5.24
C TYR A 58 19.55 6.34 6.20
N ARG A 59 18.74 7.33 5.81
CA ARG A 59 18.49 8.56 6.56
C ARG A 59 17.07 8.58 7.14
N PRO A 60 16.78 7.82 8.22
CA PRO A 60 15.42 7.64 8.73
C PRO A 60 14.74 8.95 9.14
N GLN A 61 15.50 9.94 9.62
CA GLN A 61 14.95 11.26 9.98
C GLN A 61 14.50 12.07 8.75
N LEU A 62 15.22 11.96 7.63
CA LEU A 62 14.83 12.60 6.38
C LEU A 62 13.57 11.95 5.82
N ILE A 63 13.52 10.61 5.81
CA ILE A 63 12.35 9.85 5.37
C ILE A 63 11.14 10.20 6.24
N ARG A 64 11.30 10.23 7.58
CA ARG A 64 10.23 10.62 8.50
C ARG A 64 9.72 12.02 8.19
N THR A 65 10.61 12.99 8.01
CA THR A 65 10.25 14.37 7.66
C THR A 65 9.47 14.44 6.34
N GLN A 66 9.91 13.68 5.33
CA GLN A 66 9.23 13.64 4.04
C GLN A 66 7.84 13.03 4.17
N LEU A 67 7.69 11.91 4.89
CA LEU A 67 6.39 11.27 5.14
C LEU A 67 5.44 12.19 5.91
N SER A 68 5.93 12.89 6.93
CA SER A 68 5.15 13.88 7.67
C SER A 68 4.69 15.03 6.77
N LYS A 69 5.56 15.53 5.87
CA LYS A 69 5.19 16.53 4.86
C LYS A 69 4.15 15.99 3.88
N THR A 70 4.32 14.78 3.38
CA THR A 70 3.34 14.13 2.50
C THR A 70 1.97 14.03 3.18
N LEU A 71 1.92 13.67 4.46
CA LEU A 71 0.67 13.66 5.23
C LEU A 71 0.09 15.07 5.41
N GLN A 72 0.93 16.05 5.71
CA GLN A 72 0.51 17.44 5.90
C GLN A 72 -0.08 18.05 4.62
N TYR A 73 0.53 17.81 3.46
CA TYR A 73 0.13 18.37 2.18
C TYR A 73 -0.78 17.46 1.35
N LEU A 74 -1.17 16.29 1.86
CA LEU A 74 -2.16 15.43 1.19
C LEU A 74 -3.47 16.20 0.98
N GLU A 75 -4.06 16.12 -0.21
CA GLU A 75 -5.33 16.78 -0.46
C GLU A 75 -6.46 16.22 0.43
N PRO A 76 -7.33 17.07 1.00
CA PRO A 76 -8.50 16.61 1.74
C PRO A 76 -9.42 15.77 0.85
N ALA A 77 -9.99 14.71 1.42
CA ALA A 77 -10.99 13.91 0.73
C ALA A 77 -12.26 14.70 0.47
N GLY A 78 -12.89 14.46 -0.69
CA GLY A 78 -14.20 15.00 -0.98
C GLY A 78 -15.33 14.33 -0.19
N ALA A 79 -16.56 14.71 -0.50
CA ALA A 79 -17.73 14.31 0.29
C ALA A 79 -18.14 12.84 0.07
N SER A 80 -17.70 12.19 -1.02
CA SER A 80 -18.10 10.82 -1.33
C SER A 80 -17.42 9.82 -0.39
N ALA A 81 -18.14 8.77 0.00
CA ALA A 81 -17.56 7.72 0.83
C ALA A 81 -16.45 6.95 0.10
N SER A 82 -16.45 6.92 -1.23
CA SER A 82 -15.41 6.27 -2.02
C SER A 82 -14.09 7.02 -1.96
N GLU A 83 -14.10 8.34 -2.20
CA GLU A 83 -12.90 9.19 -2.12
C GLU A 83 -12.29 9.14 -0.71
N GLN A 84 -13.12 9.24 0.32
CA GLN A 84 -12.65 9.17 1.71
C GLN A 84 -11.98 7.83 2.04
N ARG A 85 -12.44 6.71 1.47
CA ARG A 85 -11.77 5.40 1.66
C ARG A 85 -10.40 5.38 1.00
N THR A 86 -10.27 5.94 -0.21
CA THR A 86 -8.99 6.04 -0.91
C THR A 86 -8.00 6.87 -0.12
N THR A 87 -8.41 8.05 0.34
CA THR A 87 -7.58 8.91 1.20
C THR A 87 -7.22 8.22 2.51
N LEU A 88 -8.16 7.54 3.17
CA LEU A 88 -7.88 6.79 4.40
C LEU A 88 -6.87 5.65 4.16
N ALA A 89 -6.95 4.94 3.03
CA ALA A 89 -5.99 3.90 2.69
C ALA A 89 -4.57 4.47 2.49
N GLN A 90 -4.45 5.62 1.82
CA GLN A 90 -3.18 6.33 1.65
C GLN A 90 -2.62 6.77 3.01
N ILE A 91 -3.45 7.37 3.87
CA ILE A 91 -3.05 7.78 5.22
C ILE A 91 -2.61 6.58 6.07
N LYS A 92 -3.34 5.45 6.02
CA LYS A 92 -2.96 4.20 6.72
C LYS A 92 -1.58 3.71 6.29
N SER A 93 -1.26 3.78 5.00
CA SER A 93 0.07 3.45 4.47
C SER A 93 1.16 4.41 4.99
N LEU A 94 0.91 5.72 4.94
CA LEU A 94 1.85 6.73 5.47
C LEU A 94 2.09 6.53 6.97
N TRP A 95 1.04 6.30 7.75
CA TRP A 95 1.13 6.04 9.18
C TRP A 95 1.95 4.78 9.48
N LEU A 96 1.73 3.68 8.74
CA LEU A 96 2.49 2.45 8.94
C LEU A 96 4.00 2.68 8.74
N GLN A 97 4.37 3.50 7.75
CA GLN A 97 5.76 3.86 7.50
C GLN A 97 6.35 4.75 8.60
N LEU A 98 5.60 5.77 9.05
CA LEU A 98 6.00 6.63 10.18
C LEU A 98 6.20 5.81 11.46
N ARG A 99 5.28 4.87 11.75
CA ARG A 99 5.40 3.96 12.90
C ARG A 99 6.63 3.06 12.81
N LYS A 100 6.96 2.54 11.63
CA LYS A 100 8.19 1.75 11.41
C LYS A 100 9.46 2.56 11.70
N LEU A 101 9.41 3.89 11.50
CA LEU A 101 10.50 4.81 11.79
C LEU A 101 10.49 5.34 13.25
N GLY A 102 9.58 4.85 14.09
CA GLY A 102 9.52 5.18 15.52
C GLY A 102 8.75 6.46 15.84
N ASP A 103 7.82 6.90 14.99
CA ASP A 103 6.88 7.96 15.36
C ASP A 103 5.89 7.48 16.43
N SER A 104 5.44 8.41 17.28
CA SER A 104 4.62 8.08 18.44
C SER A 104 3.14 7.95 18.07
N GLU A 105 2.47 6.94 18.60
CA GLU A 105 1.04 6.70 18.33
C GLU A 105 0.14 7.80 18.90
N ASP A 106 0.62 8.55 19.89
CA ASP A 106 -0.06 9.70 20.50
C ASP A 106 0.42 11.05 19.91
N ASN A 107 1.11 11.05 18.77
CA ASN A 107 1.58 12.27 18.13
C ASN A 107 0.38 13.14 17.71
N ILE A 108 0.14 14.20 18.49
CA ILE A 108 -0.98 15.13 18.32
C ILE A 108 -0.99 15.82 16.96
N TYR A 109 0.17 16.04 16.35
CA TYR A 109 0.27 16.68 15.04
C TYR A 109 -0.19 15.74 13.93
N VAL A 110 0.21 14.47 14.00
CA VAL A 110 -0.26 13.42 13.07
C VAL A 110 -1.77 13.26 13.19
N MET A 111 -2.31 13.17 14.41
CA MET A 111 -3.75 13.10 14.63
C MET A 111 -4.49 14.32 14.06
N ARG A 112 -3.95 15.53 14.27
CA ARG A 112 -4.50 16.77 13.71
C ARG A 112 -4.50 16.76 12.19
N PHE A 113 -3.38 16.41 11.55
CA PHE A 113 -3.28 16.36 10.10
C PHE A 113 -4.24 15.34 9.50
N ILE A 114 -4.38 14.16 10.11
CA ILE A 114 -5.34 13.14 9.68
C ILE A 114 -6.77 13.69 9.72
N ARG A 115 -7.20 14.30 10.83
CA ARG A 115 -8.56 14.86 10.96
C ARG A 115 -8.84 15.92 9.89
N GLN A 116 -7.86 16.76 9.56
CA GLN A 116 -8.00 17.79 8.52
C GLN A 116 -8.22 17.23 7.11
N LYS A 117 -7.97 15.93 6.86
CA LYS A 117 -8.17 15.31 5.55
C LYS A 117 -9.58 14.79 5.31
N PHE A 118 -10.49 14.91 6.28
CA PHE A 118 -11.86 14.41 6.16
C PHE A 118 -12.88 15.53 6.32
N PRO A 119 -14.02 15.46 5.60
CA PRO A 119 -15.06 16.46 5.69
C PRO A 119 -15.74 16.47 7.06
N GLN A 120 -16.24 17.63 7.47
CA GLN A 120 -16.84 17.85 8.79
C GLN A 120 -17.92 16.82 9.15
N ARG A 121 -18.79 16.45 8.20
CA ARG A 121 -19.83 15.42 8.40
C ARG A 121 -19.28 14.07 8.86
N THR A 122 -18.10 13.68 8.37
CA THR A 122 -17.42 12.45 8.78
C THR A 122 -16.80 12.62 10.16
N LEU A 123 -16.23 13.80 10.44
CA LEU A 123 -15.64 14.14 11.73
C LEU A 123 -16.68 14.22 12.87
N GLU A 124 -17.92 14.63 12.59
CA GLU A 124 -19.02 14.61 13.56
C GLU A 124 -19.37 13.18 14.00
N HIS A 125 -19.44 12.25 13.03
CA HIS A 125 -19.62 10.83 13.32
C HIS A 125 -18.42 10.26 14.09
N LEU A 126 -17.21 10.65 13.71
CA LEU A 126 -15.99 10.29 14.43
C LEU A 126 -16.03 10.77 15.89
N GLY A 127 -16.39 12.04 16.13
CA GLY A 127 -16.48 12.61 17.48
C GLY A 127 -17.54 11.93 18.34
N SER A 128 -18.66 11.49 17.75
CA SER A 128 -19.68 10.70 18.44
C SER A 128 -19.12 9.33 18.88
N LEU A 129 -18.29 8.70 18.05
CA LEU A 129 -17.61 7.44 18.39
C LEU A 129 -16.55 7.64 19.47
N GLU A 130 -15.80 8.75 19.40
CA GLU A 130 -14.77 9.12 20.37
C GLU A 130 -15.39 9.43 21.74
N THR A 131 -16.55 10.09 21.80
CA THR A 131 -17.26 10.40 23.06
C THR A 131 -17.82 9.14 23.73
N ALA A 132 -18.14 8.11 22.95
CA ALA A 132 -18.65 6.84 23.48
C ALA A 132 -17.54 5.95 24.08
N ASP A 133 -16.28 6.23 23.76
CA ASP A 133 -15.13 5.47 24.24
C ASP A 133 -14.46 6.21 25.42
N PRO A 134 -14.32 5.59 26.61
CA PRO A 134 -13.68 6.23 27.75
C PRO A 134 -12.15 6.35 27.60
N THR A 135 -11.54 5.70 26.61
CA THR A 135 -10.08 5.68 26.43
C THR A 135 -9.59 6.82 25.54
N PRO A 136 -8.42 7.42 25.83
CA PRO A 136 -7.85 8.43 24.95
C PRO A 136 -7.43 7.80 23.62
N TRP A 137 -7.96 8.34 22.53
CA TRP A 137 -7.67 7.82 21.19
C TRP A 137 -6.24 8.13 20.78
N LYS A 138 -5.53 7.11 20.28
CA LYS A 138 -4.26 7.25 19.57
C LYS A 138 -4.50 7.18 18.06
N VAL A 139 -3.46 7.35 17.27
CA VAL A 139 -3.54 7.29 15.79
C VAL A 139 -4.20 6.00 15.28
N PRO A 140 -3.91 4.79 15.80
CA PRO A 140 -4.61 3.58 15.36
C PRO A 140 -6.13 3.63 15.59
N GLN A 141 -6.57 4.05 16.78
CA GLN A 141 -7.99 4.18 17.13
C GLN A 141 -8.68 5.24 16.25
N LEU A 142 -7.98 6.35 15.98
CA LEU A 142 -8.44 7.38 15.06
C LEU A 142 -8.67 6.83 13.64
N LEU A 143 -7.73 6.05 13.10
CA LEU A 143 -7.83 5.45 11.76
C LEU A 143 -8.97 4.41 11.67
N ASP A 144 -9.18 3.63 12.73
CA ASP A 144 -10.29 2.67 12.81
C ASP A 144 -11.64 3.37 12.99
N GLY A 145 -11.69 4.43 13.80
CA GLY A 145 -12.85 5.27 13.98
C GLY A 145 -13.28 5.94 12.67
N LEU A 146 -12.32 6.43 11.89
CA LEU A 146 -12.57 7.00 10.55
C LEU A 146 -13.14 5.96 9.59
N ASP A 147 -12.64 4.71 9.61
CA ASP A 147 -13.20 3.62 8.81
C ASP A 147 -14.69 3.40 9.11
N ARG A 148 -15.06 3.40 10.40
CA ARG A 148 -16.45 3.28 10.85
C ARG A 148 -17.29 4.50 10.45
N ALA A 149 -16.79 5.71 10.63
CA ALA A 149 -17.48 6.95 10.28
C ALA A 149 -17.78 7.02 8.77
N ILE A 150 -16.81 6.66 7.92
CA ILE A 150 -16.97 6.65 6.46
C ILE A 150 -18.01 5.59 6.04
N ARG A 151 -18.07 4.43 6.71
CA ARG A 151 -19.14 3.43 6.47
C ARG A 151 -20.53 3.98 6.79
N ILE A 152 -20.67 4.77 7.86
CA ILE A 152 -21.94 5.43 8.21
C ILE A 152 -22.36 6.44 7.13
N VAL A 153 -21.43 7.28 6.68
CA VAL A 153 -21.67 8.26 5.60
C VAL A 153 -22.08 7.55 4.32
N GLY A 154 -21.37 6.48 3.95
CA GLY A 154 -21.67 5.69 2.75
C GLY A 154 -23.07 5.07 2.76
N ARG A 155 -23.52 4.51 3.90
CA ARG A 155 -24.89 3.97 4.02
C ARG A 155 -25.96 5.04 3.82
N ARG A 156 -25.75 6.25 4.34
CA ARG A 156 -26.69 7.37 4.17
C ARG A 156 -26.71 7.90 2.74
N GLN A 157 -25.58 7.91 2.05
CA GLN A 157 -25.52 8.28 0.64
C GLN A 157 -26.29 7.26 -0.23
N TRP A 158 -26.06 5.96 0.00
CA TRP A 158 -26.80 4.88 -0.67
C TRP A 158 -28.31 4.95 -0.44
N ALA A 159 -28.77 5.16 0.80
CA ALA A 159 -30.20 5.24 1.09
C ALA A 159 -30.90 6.37 0.30
N ARG A 160 -30.28 7.56 0.21
CA ARG A 160 -30.83 8.68 -0.55
C ARG A 160 -30.94 8.39 -2.05
N THR A 161 -29.96 7.71 -2.63
CA THR A 161 -29.99 7.37 -4.06
C THR A 161 -31.08 6.34 -4.40
N VAL A 162 -31.41 5.45 -3.45
CA VAL A 162 -32.49 4.47 -3.61
C VAL A 162 -33.88 5.12 -3.48
N ASP A 163 -34.04 6.09 -2.58
CA ASP A 163 -35.31 6.83 -2.44
C ASP A 163 -35.61 7.73 -3.65
N ASP A 164 -34.59 8.38 -4.23
CA ASP A 164 -34.74 9.28 -5.38
C ASP A 164 -35.09 8.50 -6.68
N SER A 165 -34.53 7.30 -6.83
CA SER A 165 -34.87 6.40 -7.95
C SER A 165 -36.24 5.69 -7.79
N GLY A 166 -36.85 5.79 -6.60
CA GLY A 166 -38.18 5.25 -6.31
C GLY A 166 -39.36 6.17 -6.64
N GLN A 167 -39.14 7.46 -6.93
CA GLN A 167 -40.23 8.40 -7.26
C GLN A 167 -40.57 8.49 -8.76
N GLY A 168 -39.94 7.65 -9.60
CA GLY A 168 -40.10 7.67 -11.05
C GLY A 168 -40.65 6.37 -11.65
N GLN A 169 -41.72 5.78 -11.10
CA GLN A 169 -42.70 4.93 -11.82
C GLN A 169 -43.80 4.42 -10.88
N SER A 170 -44.85 5.22 -10.67
CA SER A 170 -46.16 4.69 -10.28
C SER A 170 -46.78 4.00 -11.50
N THR A 171 -46.39 2.75 -11.73
CA THR A 171 -47.13 1.87 -12.65
C THR A 171 -48.10 1.07 -11.80
N LYS A 172 -49.39 1.27 -12.07
CA LYS A 172 -50.53 0.65 -11.40
C LYS A 172 -50.26 -0.83 -11.10
N MET A 173 -50.40 -1.18 -9.83
CA MET A 173 -50.33 -2.54 -9.29
C MET A 173 -51.43 -3.39 -9.92
N GLY A 174 -51.07 -4.15 -10.96
CA GLY A 174 -51.88 -5.25 -11.47
C GLY A 174 -51.83 -6.42 -10.48
N THR A 175 -52.98 -6.93 -10.11
CA THR A 175 -53.19 -8.11 -9.26
C THR A 175 -52.46 -9.33 -9.82
N TRP A 176 -51.45 -9.83 -9.11
CA TRP A 176 -50.75 -11.07 -9.46
C TRP A 176 -51.46 -12.26 -8.81
N HIS A 177 -52.19 -13.04 -9.62
CA HIS A 177 -52.62 -14.38 -9.24
C HIS A 177 -51.41 -15.31 -9.08
N GLN A 178 -51.35 -16.06 -7.98
CA GLN A 178 -50.43 -17.17 -7.75
C GLN A 178 -50.52 -18.20 -8.89
N ARG A 179 -49.50 -18.26 -9.76
CA ARG A 179 -49.27 -19.43 -10.60
C ARG A 179 -48.09 -20.23 -10.03
N ARG A 180 -48.34 -21.53 -9.85
CA ARG A 180 -47.37 -22.54 -9.42
C ARG A 180 -46.22 -22.63 -10.42
N LEU A 181 -45.00 -22.79 -9.91
CA LEU A 181 -43.81 -23.14 -10.68
C LEU A 181 -43.96 -24.55 -11.29
N PRO A 182 -43.72 -24.76 -12.59
CA PRO A 182 -43.51 -26.10 -13.13
C PRO A 182 -42.07 -26.54 -12.87
N THR A 183 -41.93 -27.71 -12.27
CA THR A 183 -40.69 -28.46 -12.11
C THR A 183 -40.22 -28.99 -13.46
N SER A 184 -39.07 -28.52 -13.94
CA SER A 184 -38.31 -29.22 -14.97
C SER A 184 -36.82 -29.18 -14.65
N VAL A 185 -36.32 -30.36 -14.30
CA VAL A 185 -34.94 -30.71 -13.99
C VAL A 185 -34.04 -30.42 -15.19
N VAL A 186 -33.09 -29.50 -15.03
CA VAL A 186 -32.00 -29.32 -16.00
C VAL A 186 -30.78 -30.09 -15.48
N LYS A 187 -30.52 -31.25 -16.10
CA LYS A 187 -29.25 -31.98 -15.97
C LYS A 187 -28.18 -31.24 -16.78
N PHE A 188 -27.17 -30.69 -16.11
CA PHE A 188 -25.96 -30.22 -16.78
C PHE A 188 -24.89 -31.32 -16.77
N ARG A 189 -24.50 -31.77 -17.97
CA ARG A 189 -23.48 -32.79 -18.20
C ARG A 189 -22.08 -32.19 -18.06
N SER A 190 -21.27 -32.83 -17.22
CA SER A 190 -19.81 -32.71 -17.14
C SER A 190 -19.14 -33.21 -18.44
N SER A 191 -18.12 -32.49 -18.93
CA SER A 191 -16.83 -33.05 -19.38
C SER A 191 -16.00 -32.03 -20.18
N ARG A 192 -14.84 -31.63 -19.65
CA ARG A 192 -13.55 -31.63 -20.36
C ARG A 192 -12.41 -31.34 -19.37
N CYS A 193 -11.51 -32.31 -19.29
CA CYS A 193 -10.31 -32.35 -18.46
C CYS A 193 -9.27 -31.30 -18.90
N CYS A 194 -8.71 -30.56 -17.95
CA CYS A 194 -7.44 -29.87 -18.11
C CYS A 194 -6.38 -30.63 -17.33
N HIS A 195 -5.38 -31.16 -18.04
CA HIS A 195 -4.17 -31.75 -17.46
C HIS A 195 -3.45 -30.70 -16.60
N TYR A 196 -3.31 -30.98 -15.30
CA TYR A 196 -2.41 -30.24 -14.42
C TYR A 196 -1.02 -30.84 -14.56
N VAL A 197 -0.10 -30.13 -15.22
CA VAL A 197 1.33 -30.42 -15.12
C VAL A 197 1.80 -29.80 -13.80
N ALA A 198 2.16 -30.64 -12.84
CA ALA A 198 2.75 -30.22 -11.58
C ALA A 198 4.17 -29.70 -11.84
N VAL A 199 4.33 -28.37 -11.85
CA VAL A 199 5.64 -27.73 -11.80
C VAL A 199 6.03 -27.60 -10.33
N THR A 200 7.19 -28.13 -9.97
CA THR A 200 7.70 -28.10 -8.59
C THR A 200 8.01 -26.66 -8.16
N VAL A 201 7.81 -26.39 -6.86
CA VAL A 201 7.85 -25.05 -6.24
C VAL A 201 9.21 -24.32 -6.42
N GLU A 202 10.29 -25.05 -6.73
CA GLU A 202 11.61 -24.45 -6.97
C GLU A 202 11.76 -23.76 -8.34
N GLU A 203 11.10 -24.23 -9.40
CA GLU A 203 11.19 -23.57 -10.72
C GLU A 203 10.45 -22.23 -10.74
N LEU A 204 9.34 -22.11 -9.99
CA LEU A 204 8.59 -20.86 -9.86
C LEU A 204 9.37 -19.79 -9.07
N ARG A 205 10.26 -20.20 -8.17
CA ARG A 205 11.08 -19.29 -7.36
C ARG A 205 12.13 -18.57 -8.20
N TRP A 206 12.74 -19.25 -9.17
CA TRP A 206 13.69 -18.64 -10.12
C TRP A 206 13.00 -17.90 -11.27
N ARG A 207 11.81 -18.37 -11.72
CA ARG A 207 11.01 -17.65 -12.72
C ARG A 207 10.44 -16.33 -12.20
N TRP A 208 10.08 -16.24 -10.91
CA TRP A 208 9.68 -14.97 -10.29
C TRP A 208 10.84 -13.97 -10.22
N ILE A 209 12.05 -14.41 -9.85
CA ILE A 209 13.23 -13.52 -9.84
C ILE A 209 13.57 -13.03 -11.25
N ARG A 210 13.41 -13.86 -12.29
CA ARG A 210 13.67 -13.46 -13.68
C ARG A 210 12.55 -12.57 -14.28
N LEU A 211 11.29 -12.72 -13.86
CA LEU A 211 10.16 -11.90 -14.31
C LEU A 211 10.05 -10.55 -13.58
N SER A 212 10.45 -10.47 -12.30
CA SER A 212 10.46 -9.19 -11.56
C SER A 212 11.52 -8.20 -12.06
N VAL A 213 12.52 -8.65 -12.83
CA VAL A 213 13.53 -7.78 -13.48
C VAL A 213 13.09 -7.32 -14.88
N GLN A 214 12.13 -8.00 -15.51
CA GLN A 214 11.69 -7.68 -16.87
C GLN A 214 10.42 -6.80 -16.92
N PHE A 215 9.67 -6.68 -15.82
CA PHE A 215 8.42 -5.91 -15.76
C PHE A 215 8.60 -4.40 -15.46
N GLU A 216 9.84 -3.91 -15.50
CA GLU A 216 10.18 -2.48 -15.31
C GLU A 216 10.52 -1.79 -16.65
N VAL A 217 9.99 -2.33 -17.76
CA VAL A 217 10.12 -1.76 -19.12
C VAL A 217 8.75 -1.62 -19.78
N ASP A 218 7.78 -0.99 -19.11
CA ASP A 218 6.66 -0.34 -19.82
C ASP A 218 5.91 0.65 -18.91
N VAL A 219 6.57 1.78 -18.63
CA VAL A 219 5.88 3.02 -18.22
C VAL A 219 6.55 4.18 -18.99
N ARG A 220 6.48 4.10 -20.33
CA ARG A 220 6.58 5.30 -21.18
C ARG A 220 5.19 5.93 -21.19
N TRP A 221 5.14 7.26 -21.17
CA TRP A 221 3.95 8.12 -21.06
C TRP A 221 3.54 8.48 -19.63
N ILE A 222 4.29 9.39 -19.01
CA ILE A 222 3.82 10.71 -18.55
C ILE A 222 5.03 11.38 -17.85
N VAL A 223 5.40 12.56 -18.37
CA VAL A 223 6.40 13.56 -17.94
C VAL A 223 7.43 13.79 -19.06
N GLU A 224 6.97 14.46 -20.12
CA GLU A 224 7.84 15.32 -20.92
C GLU A 224 7.82 16.71 -20.26
N ASP A 225 9.01 17.31 -20.23
CA ASP A 225 9.35 18.68 -19.82
C ASP A 225 9.35 19.01 -18.32
N TYR A 226 10.42 18.58 -17.64
CA TYR A 226 11.18 19.54 -16.81
C TYR A 226 12.65 19.13 -16.67
N ASP A 227 13.50 20.13 -16.86
CA ASP A 227 14.93 20.19 -17.12
C ASP A 227 15.89 19.20 -16.43
N ALA A 228 16.97 18.93 -17.16
CA ALA A 228 18.03 17.99 -16.86
C ALA A 228 19.05 18.54 -15.84
N SER A 229 19.23 17.85 -14.70
CA SER A 229 20.54 17.53 -14.10
C SER A 229 20.35 16.94 -12.70
N ASN A 230 20.89 15.73 -12.53
CA ASN A 230 21.09 15.02 -11.26
C ASN A 230 19.87 14.61 -10.43
N THR A 231 19.98 13.38 -9.91
CA THR A 231 19.18 12.79 -8.81
C THR A 231 18.01 11.90 -9.25
N THR A 232 18.33 10.73 -9.84
CA THR A 232 17.45 9.56 -9.69
C THR A 232 17.69 8.95 -8.32
N MET A 233 16.92 9.42 -7.34
CA MET A 233 16.82 8.84 -6.00
C MET A 233 16.30 7.40 -6.09
N ILE A 234 17.19 6.42 -6.01
CA ILE A 234 16.83 5.09 -5.54
C ILE A 234 16.78 5.20 -4.01
N SER A 235 15.59 5.29 -3.44
CA SER A 235 15.40 5.22 -1.99
C SER A 235 15.86 3.84 -1.50
N PHE A 236 16.92 3.82 -0.69
CA PHE A 236 17.46 2.63 -0.06
C PHE A 236 16.56 2.10 1.04
#